data_AF-A0A1F8GJG0-F1
#
_entry.id   AF-A0A1F8GJG0-F1
#
_cell.length_a   1.000
_cell.length_b   1.000
_cell.length_c   1.000
_cell.angle_alpha   90.00
_cell.angle_beta   90.00
_cell.angle_gamma   90.00
#
_symmetry.space_group_name_H-M   'P 1'
#
loop_
_entity.id
_entity.type
_entity.pdbx_description
1 polymer ?
#
loop_
_entity_poly.entity_id
_entity_poly.type
_entity_poly.pdbx_seq_one_letter_code
_entity_poly.pdbx_strand_id
1 'polypeptide(L)'
;MGIRRWCEDLFLFEKPKTRRSTTLQSFLTISWYDRPDLNQYLQSFSKSPKPNDELRQKGFRLRVSSGYGKDILSPGPYRDAEYTIALYNNALTKEVPEKSDYLACIGFDIDGNRVIVKQIQGNPGKGEILCLFKWERMLLAILIDWAKQSSFDQIRVIRAQDQSWYRTDSERAKRMFMHYDVTARRSGFDFDPNSGEYTKVLA
;
A
#
# COMPACT_ATOMS: atom_id res chain seq x y z
N MET A 1 -20.85 -25.14 18.51
CA MET A 1 -19.92 -24.53 19.49
C MET A 1 -18.65 -25.38 19.53
N GLY A 2 -17.48 -24.79 19.33
CA GLY A 2 -16.21 -25.51 19.34
C GLY A 2 -15.13 -24.75 18.55
N ILE A 3 -14.44 -23.86 19.25
CA ILE A 3 -13.34 -23.01 18.78
C ILE A 3 -12.02 -23.81 18.84
N ARG A 4 -11.08 -23.48 17.94
CA ARG A 4 -9.59 -23.49 18.02
C ARG A 4 -8.77 -24.53 17.21
N ARG A 5 -7.67 -23.96 16.71
CA ARG A 5 -6.34 -24.51 16.39
C ARG A 5 -6.16 -25.25 15.07
N TRP A 6 -5.79 -24.47 14.06
CA TRP A 6 -4.89 -24.90 12.99
C TRP A 6 -3.75 -23.88 12.91
N CYS A 7 -2.65 -24.18 13.59
CA CYS A 7 -1.31 -23.63 13.39
C CYS A 7 -0.41 -24.25 14.45
N GLU A 8 -0.17 -25.55 14.38
CA GLU A 8 0.94 -26.22 15.06
C GLU A 8 1.16 -27.54 14.31
N ASP A 9 2.44 -27.86 14.09
CA ASP A 9 2.98 -29.09 13.51
C ASP A 9 3.05 -29.21 11.98
N LEU A 10 4.15 -28.69 11.43
CA LEU A 10 5.13 -29.49 10.67
C LEU A 10 6.22 -28.56 10.14
N PHE A 11 7.40 -28.58 10.77
CA PHE A 11 8.73 -28.65 10.15
C PHE A 11 9.79 -28.43 11.24
N LEU A 12 10.16 -29.54 11.89
CA LEU A 12 11.44 -29.70 12.56
C LEU A 12 12.52 -29.79 11.48
N PHE A 13 12.92 -28.64 10.95
CA PHE A 13 14.29 -28.45 10.50
C PHE A 13 14.95 -27.60 11.57
N GLU A 14 16.08 -28.06 12.11
CA GLU A 14 17.00 -27.18 12.84
C GLU A 14 17.38 -26.06 11.89
N LYS A 15 16.67 -24.92 11.98
CA LYS A 15 16.99 -23.76 11.19
C LYS A 15 18.35 -23.27 11.70
N PRO A 16 19.36 -23.09 10.83
CA PRO A 16 20.56 -22.37 11.22
C PRO A 16 20.11 -21.06 11.88
N LYS A 17 20.78 -20.65 12.96
CA LYS A 17 20.61 -19.33 13.58
C LYS A 17 20.99 -18.26 12.56
N THR A 18 20.13 -18.06 11.57
CA THR A 18 20.26 -17.02 10.57
C THR A 18 20.14 -15.73 11.33
N ARG A 19 21.08 -14.82 11.07
CA ARG A 19 20.97 -13.38 11.30
C ARG A 19 19.58 -12.88 10.84
N ARG A 20 18.54 -13.08 11.64
CA ARG A 20 17.31 -12.31 11.58
C ARG A 20 17.77 -10.93 12.03
N SER A 21 18.11 -10.13 11.02
CA SER A 21 18.73 -8.82 11.12
C SER A 21 18.16 -8.04 12.30
N THR A 22 19.02 -7.38 13.08
CA THR A 22 18.63 -6.37 14.08
C THR A 22 17.64 -5.34 13.52
N THR A 23 17.64 -5.11 12.21
CA THR A 23 16.62 -4.34 11.49
C THR A 23 15.20 -4.92 11.65
N LEU A 24 15.01 -6.24 11.57
CA LEU A 24 13.70 -6.90 11.77
C LEU A 24 13.16 -6.71 13.18
N GLN A 25 14.02 -6.76 14.19
CA GLN A 25 13.64 -6.51 15.59
C GLN A 25 13.24 -5.04 15.82
N SER A 26 13.90 -4.10 15.12
CA SER A 26 13.52 -2.68 15.17
C SER A 26 12.18 -2.36 14.48
N PHE A 27 11.75 -3.15 13.50
CA PHE A 27 10.44 -2.98 12.85
C PHE A 27 9.27 -3.45 13.73
N LEU A 28 9.45 -4.57 14.44
CA LEU A 28 8.39 -5.19 15.27
C LEU A 28 8.05 -4.42 16.55
N THR A 29 8.93 -3.51 16.98
CA THR A 29 8.82 -2.84 18.29
C THR A 29 8.25 -1.43 18.22
N ILE A 30 7.98 -0.89 17.03
CA ILE A 30 7.74 0.54 16.83
C ILE A 30 6.36 0.78 16.21
N SER A 31 5.42 1.35 16.98
CA SER A 31 4.06 1.73 16.56
C SER A 31 4.00 2.85 15.50
N TRP A 32 5.14 3.43 15.14
CA TRP A 32 5.27 4.57 14.24
C TRP A 32 4.87 4.25 12.79
N TYR A 33 4.89 2.97 12.39
CA TYR A 33 4.53 2.57 11.02
C TYR A 33 3.01 2.52 10.77
N ASP A 34 2.19 2.54 11.82
CA ASP A 34 0.72 2.63 11.69
C ASP A 34 0.26 4.08 11.49
N ARG A 35 1.09 5.07 11.85
CA ARG A 35 0.85 6.51 11.71
C ARG A 35 2.19 7.22 11.47
N PRO A 36 2.72 7.21 10.24
CA PRO A 36 3.91 8.00 9.93
C PRO A 36 3.64 9.46 10.34
N ASP A 37 4.65 10.22 10.76
CA ASP A 37 4.49 11.67 10.87
C ASP A 37 4.33 12.22 9.45
N LEU A 38 3.07 12.35 9.04
CA LEU A 38 2.69 12.76 7.70
C LEU A 38 2.79 14.26 7.51
N ASN A 39 3.02 15.06 8.56
CA ASN A 39 3.10 16.52 8.41
C ASN A 39 4.15 16.94 7.39
N GLN A 40 5.30 16.27 7.37
CA GLN A 40 6.35 16.55 6.39
C GLN A 40 5.98 16.10 4.96
N TYR A 41 5.21 15.01 4.83
CA TYR A 41 4.68 14.53 3.54
C TYR A 41 3.60 15.46 2.98
N LEU A 42 2.76 15.94 3.86
CA LEU A 42 1.61 16.78 3.59
C LEU A 42 2.03 18.21 3.22
N GLN A 43 3.14 18.70 3.78
CA GLN A 43 3.74 19.98 3.36
C GLN A 43 4.42 19.92 1.99
N SER A 44 4.98 18.75 1.60
CA SER A 44 5.67 18.60 0.31
C SER A 44 4.73 18.25 -0.84
N PHE A 45 3.58 17.64 -0.56
CA PHE A 45 2.53 17.43 -1.54
C PHE A 45 1.76 18.73 -1.83
N SER A 46 2.06 19.37 -2.95
CA SER A 46 1.20 20.45 -3.45
C SER A 46 -0.20 19.92 -3.86
N LYS A 47 -1.18 20.82 -4.02
CA LYS A 47 -2.56 20.50 -4.49
C LYS A 47 -2.61 19.65 -5.77
N SER A 48 -1.53 19.66 -6.56
CA SER A 48 -1.27 18.68 -7.62
C SER A 48 0.06 17.99 -7.31
N PRO A 49 0.10 16.64 -7.17
CA PRO A 49 1.34 15.93 -6.94
C PRO A 49 2.25 16.10 -8.16
N LYS A 50 3.49 16.56 -7.94
CA LYS A 50 4.45 16.66 -9.04
C LYS A 50 5.10 15.30 -9.24
N PRO A 51 5.38 14.90 -10.49
CA PRO A 51 6.19 13.71 -10.74
C PRO A 51 7.52 13.85 -10.00
N ASN A 52 7.90 12.81 -9.23
CA ASN A 52 9.14 12.71 -8.46
C ASN A 52 9.16 13.35 -7.06
N ASP A 53 8.01 13.77 -6.51
CA ASP A 53 7.95 14.10 -5.08
C ASP A 53 8.33 12.86 -4.24
N GLU A 54 9.23 13.04 -3.27
CA GLU A 54 9.77 11.95 -2.44
C GLU A 54 9.73 12.33 -0.95
N LEU A 55 9.23 11.42 -0.13
CA LEU A 55 9.35 11.49 1.33
C LEU A 55 10.27 10.39 1.81
N ARG A 56 11.31 10.75 2.55
CA ARG A 56 12.19 9.80 3.24
C ARG A 56 11.83 9.70 4.71
N GLN A 57 11.62 8.48 5.18
CA GLN A 57 11.53 8.15 6.60
C GLN A 57 12.53 7.04 6.93
N LYS A 58 12.78 6.79 8.23
CA LYS A 58 13.80 5.83 8.66
C LYS A 58 13.45 4.43 8.12
N GLY A 59 14.25 3.95 7.17
CA GLY A 59 14.12 2.63 6.54
C GLY A 59 13.27 2.58 5.27
N PHE A 60 12.51 3.62 4.93
CA PHE A 60 11.67 3.62 3.73
C PHE A 60 11.52 5.00 3.08
N ARG A 61 11.15 5.02 1.80
CA ARG A 61 10.75 6.25 1.12
C ARG A 61 9.47 6.05 0.34
N LEU A 62 8.67 7.10 0.27
CA LEU A 62 7.49 7.18 -0.58
C LEU A 62 7.84 8.05 -1.79
N ARG A 63 7.46 7.61 -2.99
CA ARG A 63 7.64 8.38 -4.21
C ARG A 63 6.32 8.49 -4.94
N VAL A 64 6.04 9.68 -5.47
CA VAL A 64 4.87 9.95 -6.28
C VAL A 64 5.26 9.98 -7.75
N SER A 65 4.37 9.48 -8.58
CA SER A 65 4.52 9.54 -10.03
C SER A 65 3.16 9.68 -10.70
N SER A 66 3.14 10.25 -11.91
CA SER A 66 1.96 10.34 -12.79
C SER A 66 2.21 9.57 -14.11
N GLY A 67 1.17 9.09 -14.77
CA GLY A 67 1.23 8.28 -16.01
C GLY A 67 0.79 6.81 -15.84
N TYR A 68 0.64 6.12 -16.97
CA TYR A 68 0.18 4.73 -17.05
C TYR A 68 1.29 3.77 -17.52
N GLY A 69 1.14 2.47 -17.26
CA GLY A 69 2.03 1.44 -17.80
C GLY A 69 3.30 1.18 -16.98
N LYS A 70 4.36 0.69 -17.64
CA LYS A 70 5.52 0.04 -16.99
C LYS A 70 6.77 0.93 -16.82
N ASP A 71 6.83 2.09 -17.47
CA ASP A 71 8.13 2.68 -17.83
C ASP A 71 8.71 3.75 -16.90
N ILE A 72 8.01 4.18 -15.84
CA ILE A 72 8.49 5.34 -15.04
C ILE A 72 9.26 4.92 -13.77
N LEU A 73 9.06 3.69 -13.27
CA LEU A 73 9.61 3.24 -11.98
C LEU A 73 10.47 1.98 -12.08
N SER A 74 10.90 1.59 -13.28
CA SER A 74 11.60 0.32 -13.54
C SER A 74 12.83 0.14 -12.63
N PRO A 75 12.93 -0.97 -11.90
CA PRO A 75 11.95 -2.06 -11.74
C PRO A 75 10.81 -1.68 -10.76
N GLY A 76 9.62 -1.35 -11.28
CA GLY A 76 8.47 -0.85 -10.50
C GLY A 76 7.17 -1.56 -10.86
N PRO A 77 6.06 -1.26 -10.15
CA PRO A 77 4.78 -1.87 -10.45
C PRO A 77 4.28 -1.40 -11.82
N TYR A 78 3.50 -2.26 -12.48
CA TYR A 78 2.64 -1.81 -13.56
C TYR A 78 1.63 -0.81 -12.98
N ARG A 79 1.35 0.28 -13.70
CA ARG A 79 0.49 1.36 -13.21
C ARG A 79 -0.87 1.32 -13.89
N ASP A 80 -1.89 1.10 -13.07
CA ASP A 80 -3.29 1.00 -13.50
C ASP A 80 -4.10 2.29 -13.26
N ALA A 81 -3.41 3.34 -12.83
CA ALA A 81 -4.01 4.61 -12.44
C ALA A 81 -3.09 5.76 -12.84
N GLU A 82 -3.68 6.94 -13.04
CA GLU A 82 -2.98 8.16 -13.43
C GLU A 82 -1.90 8.53 -12.42
N TYR A 83 -2.18 8.44 -11.13
CA TYR A 83 -1.24 8.74 -10.05
C TYR A 83 -0.89 7.50 -9.26
N THR A 84 0.33 7.45 -8.73
CA THR A 84 0.80 6.34 -7.91
C THR A 84 1.70 6.85 -6.80
N ILE A 85 1.39 6.47 -5.55
CA ILE A 85 2.29 6.58 -4.41
C ILE A 85 2.93 5.20 -4.21
N ALA A 86 4.25 5.12 -4.42
CA ALA A 86 5.02 3.90 -4.30
C ALA A 86 5.93 3.95 -3.08
N LEU A 87 5.96 2.84 -2.34
CA LEU A 87 6.78 2.60 -1.17
C LEU A 87 8.04 1.85 -1.57
N TYR A 88 9.19 2.32 -1.09
CA TYR A 88 10.52 1.78 -1.34
C TYR A 88 11.27 1.55 -0.03
N ASN A 89 12.19 0.58 -0.04
CA ASN A 89 13.11 0.33 1.07
C ASN A 89 14.39 1.18 0.92
N ASN A 90 14.75 1.97 1.92
CA ASN A 90 15.97 2.79 1.88
C ASN A 90 17.27 1.99 2.05
N ALA A 91 17.22 0.77 2.59
CA ALA A 91 18.41 -0.02 2.90
C ALA A 91 19.02 -0.71 1.67
N LEU A 92 18.24 -0.93 0.60
CA LEU A 92 18.66 -1.76 -0.53
C LEU A 92 19.37 -1.00 -1.65
N THR A 93 19.38 0.34 -1.62
CA THR A 93 19.90 1.17 -2.73
C THR A 93 21.41 1.18 -2.89
N LYS A 94 22.17 0.65 -1.92
CA LYS A 94 23.64 0.82 -1.91
C LYS A 94 24.43 -0.40 -2.39
N GLU A 95 23.86 -1.60 -2.39
CA GLU A 95 24.65 -2.82 -2.56
C GLU A 95 24.25 -3.71 -3.75
N VAL A 96 23.04 -3.59 -4.29
CA VAL A 96 22.59 -4.43 -5.42
C VAL A 96 21.75 -3.63 -6.42
N PRO A 97 22.36 -3.05 -7.47
CA PRO A 97 21.67 -2.23 -8.49
C PRO A 97 20.54 -2.97 -9.22
N GLU A 98 20.60 -4.30 -9.28
CA GLU A 98 19.65 -5.13 -10.03
C GLU A 98 18.37 -5.47 -9.25
N LYS A 99 18.36 -5.30 -7.93
CA LYS A 99 17.19 -5.63 -7.11
C LYS A 99 16.38 -4.39 -6.82
N SER A 100 15.16 -4.38 -7.36
CA SER A 100 14.17 -3.38 -7.00
C SER A 100 14.02 -3.26 -5.48
N ASP A 101 14.15 -2.04 -5.00
CA ASP A 101 13.81 -1.62 -3.65
C ASP A 101 12.32 -1.27 -3.51
N TYR A 102 11.54 -1.37 -4.59
CA TYR A 102 10.09 -1.25 -4.57
C TYR A 102 9.47 -2.31 -3.66
N LEU A 103 8.59 -1.86 -2.77
CA LEU A 103 7.87 -2.69 -1.82
C LEU A 103 6.40 -2.79 -2.18
N ALA A 104 5.70 -1.68 -2.40
CA ALA A 104 4.26 -1.66 -2.64
C ALA A 104 3.80 -0.32 -3.23
N CYS A 105 2.59 -0.23 -3.76
CA CYS A 105 1.98 1.02 -4.20
C CYS A 105 0.48 1.11 -3.90
N ILE A 106 0.00 2.36 -3.91
CA ILE A 106 -1.40 2.72 -4.09
C ILE A 106 -1.52 3.60 -5.33
N GLY A 107 -2.40 3.23 -6.25
CA GLY A 107 -2.69 3.96 -7.49
C GLY A 107 -4.11 4.52 -7.46
N PHE A 108 -4.26 5.76 -7.91
CA PHE A 108 -5.52 6.48 -7.88
C PHE A 108 -5.65 7.47 -9.04
N ASP A 109 -6.90 7.77 -9.38
CA ASP A 109 -7.29 8.80 -10.34
C ASP A 109 -8.00 9.95 -9.61
N ILE A 110 -8.05 11.10 -10.26
CA ILE A 110 -8.83 12.26 -9.82
C ILE A 110 -10.01 12.43 -10.76
N ASP A 111 -11.23 12.43 -10.22
CA ASP A 111 -12.48 12.65 -10.96
C ASP A 111 -13.27 13.79 -10.32
N GLY A 112 -13.18 14.98 -10.90
CA GLY A 112 -13.76 16.19 -10.33
C GLY A 112 -13.22 16.45 -8.92
N ASN A 113 -14.12 16.46 -7.92
CA ASN A 113 -13.75 16.65 -6.51
C ASN A 113 -13.62 15.33 -5.73
N ARG A 114 -13.25 14.24 -6.41
CA ARG A 114 -13.15 12.91 -5.83
C ARG A 114 -11.81 12.26 -6.17
N VAL A 115 -11.31 11.45 -5.25
CA VAL A 115 -10.15 10.56 -5.44
C VAL A 115 -10.66 9.13 -5.58
N ILE A 116 -10.25 8.42 -6.64
CA ILE A 116 -10.68 7.04 -6.91
C ILE A 116 -9.46 6.11 -6.85
N VAL A 117 -9.37 5.29 -5.81
CA VAL A 117 -8.31 4.28 -5.66
C VAL A 117 -8.61 3.10 -6.57
N LYS A 118 -7.75 2.94 -7.58
CA LYS A 118 -7.82 1.85 -8.57
C LYS A 118 -6.81 0.75 -8.32
N GLN A 119 -5.75 1.01 -7.54
CA GLN A 119 -4.68 0.04 -7.33
C GLN A 119 -4.21 0.02 -5.88
N ILE A 120 -4.11 -1.17 -5.29
CA ILE A 120 -3.40 -1.44 -4.03
C ILE A 120 -2.61 -2.73 -4.24
N GLN A 121 -1.29 -2.62 -4.36
CA GLN A 121 -0.44 -3.74 -4.78
C GLN A 121 0.87 -3.81 -4.01
N GLY A 122 1.19 -4.99 -3.49
CA GLY A 122 2.50 -5.33 -2.94
C GLY A 122 3.40 -5.99 -3.99
N ASN A 123 4.71 -5.80 -3.87
CA ASN A 123 5.70 -6.44 -4.73
C ASN A 123 5.82 -7.94 -4.39
N PRO A 124 5.60 -8.86 -5.37
CA PRO A 124 5.86 -10.27 -5.18
C PRO A 124 7.29 -10.52 -4.68
N GLY A 125 7.44 -11.39 -3.68
CA GLY A 125 8.74 -11.68 -3.07
C GLY A 125 9.19 -10.69 -1.99
N LYS A 126 8.43 -9.62 -1.71
CA LYS A 126 8.68 -8.71 -0.58
C LYS A 126 7.72 -8.93 0.61
N GLY A 127 6.98 -10.04 0.60
CA GLY A 127 5.98 -10.36 1.62
C GLY A 127 6.52 -10.36 3.05
N GLU A 128 7.75 -10.81 3.27
CA GLU A 128 8.38 -10.82 4.61
C GLU A 128 8.61 -9.43 5.20
N ILE A 129 8.85 -8.42 4.36
CA ILE A 129 9.03 -7.03 4.80
C ILE A 129 7.65 -6.37 4.93
N LEU A 130 6.80 -6.57 3.93
CA LEU A 130 5.46 -6.01 3.89
C LEU A 130 4.58 -6.50 5.05
N CYS A 131 4.76 -7.73 5.54
CA CYS A 131 3.97 -8.22 6.67
C CYS A 131 4.38 -7.63 8.03
N LEU A 132 5.50 -6.90 8.11
CA LEU A 132 5.97 -6.27 9.35
C LEU A 132 5.14 -5.03 9.73
N PHE A 133 4.39 -4.47 8.79
CA PHE A 133 3.56 -3.29 9.01
C PHE A 133 2.31 -3.32 8.12
N LYS A 134 1.29 -2.54 8.46
CA LYS A 134 0.02 -2.52 7.73
C LYS A 134 0.11 -1.61 6.49
N TRP A 135 0.98 -1.97 5.55
CA TRP A 135 1.36 -1.11 4.43
C TRP A 135 0.16 -0.63 3.60
N GLU A 136 -0.87 -1.45 3.41
CA GLU A 136 -2.08 -1.07 2.66
C GLU A 136 -2.81 0.07 3.37
N ARG A 137 -3.00 -0.05 4.69
CA ARG A 137 -3.68 0.95 5.51
C ARG A 137 -2.85 2.22 5.65
N MET A 138 -1.53 2.08 5.75
CA MET A 138 -0.61 3.21 5.79
C MET A 138 -0.71 4.02 4.49
N LEU A 139 -0.60 3.37 3.33
CA LEU A 139 -0.71 4.05 2.03
C LEU A 139 -2.09 4.66 1.80
N LEU A 140 -3.17 3.98 2.22
CA LEU A 140 -4.51 4.54 2.12
C LEU A 140 -4.71 5.74 3.07
N ALA A 141 -4.18 5.69 4.29
CA ALA A 141 -4.24 6.81 5.24
C ALA A 141 -3.48 8.04 4.71
N ILE A 142 -2.29 7.82 4.16
CA ILE A 142 -1.51 8.85 3.46
C ILE A 142 -2.33 9.53 2.37
N LEU A 143 -3.00 8.72 1.53
CA LEU A 143 -3.82 9.24 0.44
C LEU A 143 -5.04 10.02 0.95
N ILE A 144 -5.70 9.55 2.02
CA ILE A 144 -6.82 10.24 2.67
C ILE A 144 -6.38 11.61 3.19
N ASP A 145 -5.26 11.68 3.90
CA ASP A 145 -4.78 12.92 4.51
C ASP A 145 -4.38 13.93 3.43
N TRP A 146 -3.71 13.47 2.36
CA TRP A 146 -3.47 14.32 1.19
C TRP A 146 -4.77 14.83 0.55
N ALA A 147 -5.76 13.94 0.40
CA ALA A 147 -7.02 14.29 -0.23
C ALA A 147 -7.78 15.37 0.57
N LYS A 148 -7.80 15.25 1.91
CA LYS A 148 -8.37 16.26 2.81
C LYS A 148 -7.71 17.62 2.66
N GLN A 149 -6.38 17.65 2.65
CA GLN A 149 -5.64 18.91 2.52
C GLN A 149 -5.79 19.56 1.15
N SER A 150 -6.05 18.75 0.14
CA SER A 150 -6.34 19.21 -1.21
C SER A 150 -7.81 19.58 -1.41
N SER A 151 -8.62 19.54 -0.34
CA SER A 151 -10.06 19.90 -0.35
C SER A 151 -10.93 19.03 -1.26
N PHE A 152 -10.57 17.75 -1.44
CA PHE A 152 -11.47 16.78 -2.06
C PHE A 152 -12.61 16.44 -1.11
N ASP A 153 -13.82 16.25 -1.63
CA ASP A 153 -15.01 15.93 -0.82
C ASP A 153 -15.06 14.45 -0.44
N GLN A 154 -14.46 13.59 -1.27
CA GLN A 154 -14.66 12.15 -1.17
C GLN A 154 -13.46 11.39 -1.71
N ILE A 155 -13.18 10.26 -1.07
CA ILE A 155 -12.30 9.21 -1.60
C ILE A 155 -13.09 7.91 -1.75
N ARG A 156 -12.79 7.18 -2.82
CA ARG A 156 -13.42 5.89 -3.15
C ARG A 156 -12.38 4.80 -3.36
N VAL A 157 -12.74 3.57 -3.06
CA VAL A 157 -11.93 2.38 -3.32
C VAL A 157 -12.76 1.39 -4.11
N ILE A 158 -12.30 1.04 -5.31
CA ILE A 158 -12.97 0.03 -6.12
C ILE A 158 -12.86 -1.35 -5.46
N ARG A 159 -13.88 -2.18 -5.59
CA ARG A 159 -13.86 -3.51 -4.98
C ARG A 159 -12.86 -4.41 -5.70
N ALA A 160 -12.34 -5.40 -4.98
CA ALA A 160 -11.46 -6.40 -5.58
C ALA A 160 -12.10 -7.07 -6.81
N GLN A 161 -13.39 -7.42 -6.73
CA GLN A 161 -14.10 -8.15 -7.79
C GLN A 161 -14.35 -7.33 -9.07
N ASP A 162 -14.34 -6.00 -8.97
CA ASP A 162 -14.63 -5.12 -10.09
C ASP A 162 -13.34 -4.72 -10.84
N GLN A 163 -12.20 -5.26 -10.39
CA GLN A 163 -10.90 -5.12 -11.05
C GLN A 163 -10.84 -5.99 -12.31
N SER A 164 -10.32 -5.44 -13.40
CA SER A 164 -10.22 -6.15 -14.69
C SER A 164 -9.40 -7.46 -14.64
N TRP A 165 -8.49 -7.60 -13.66
CA TRP A 165 -7.67 -8.79 -13.44
C TRP A 165 -8.14 -9.65 -12.26
N TYR A 166 -9.34 -9.44 -11.73
CA TYR A 166 -9.92 -10.33 -10.74
C TYR A 166 -10.22 -11.70 -11.35
N ARG A 167 -9.88 -12.76 -10.61
CA ARG A 167 -10.12 -14.15 -11.03
C ARG A 167 -10.72 -14.91 -9.86
N THR A 168 -12.03 -15.20 -9.96
CA THR A 168 -12.91 -15.67 -8.88
C THR A 168 -12.33 -16.81 -8.04
N ASP A 169 -11.68 -17.79 -8.68
CA ASP A 169 -11.20 -19.01 -8.00
C ASP A 169 -9.68 -19.05 -7.84
N SER A 170 -9.10 -18.01 -7.26
CA SER A 170 -7.65 -17.95 -7.08
C SER A 170 -7.24 -17.42 -5.70
N GLU A 171 -6.10 -17.90 -5.20
CA GLU A 171 -5.41 -17.28 -4.05
C GLU A 171 -5.15 -15.78 -4.29
N ARG A 172 -5.09 -15.35 -5.56
CA ARG A 172 -5.03 -13.95 -5.95
C ARG A 172 -6.31 -13.19 -5.59
N ALA A 173 -7.50 -13.76 -5.83
CA ALA A 173 -8.77 -13.12 -5.45
C ALA A 173 -8.87 -12.90 -3.93
N LYS A 174 -8.44 -13.87 -3.11
CA LYS A 174 -8.38 -13.71 -1.65
C LYS A 174 -7.45 -12.57 -1.25
N ARG A 175 -6.25 -12.49 -1.83
CA ARG A 175 -5.32 -11.38 -1.57
C ARG A 175 -5.88 -10.03 -2.01
N MET A 176 -6.51 -9.97 -3.19
CA MET A 176 -7.15 -8.75 -3.65
C MET A 176 -8.28 -8.33 -2.70
N PHE A 177 -9.14 -9.25 -2.26
CA PHE A 177 -10.16 -8.95 -1.26
C PHE A 177 -9.57 -8.37 0.03
N MET A 178 -8.42 -8.90 0.49
CA MET A 178 -7.72 -8.35 1.64
C MET A 178 -7.18 -6.93 1.38
N HIS A 179 -6.58 -6.69 0.21
CA HIS A 179 -5.97 -5.40 -0.11
C HIS A 179 -6.99 -4.29 -0.38
N TYR A 180 -8.09 -4.59 -1.07
CA TYR A 180 -9.10 -3.59 -1.45
C TYR A 180 -10.21 -3.51 -0.39
N ASP A 181 -11.05 -4.55 -0.32
CA ASP A 181 -12.27 -4.54 0.49
C ASP A 181 -12.00 -4.45 2.00
N VAL A 182 -11.12 -5.31 2.52
CA VAL A 182 -10.84 -5.36 3.96
C VAL A 182 -10.09 -4.11 4.42
N THR A 183 -9.14 -3.62 3.62
CA THR A 183 -8.42 -2.36 3.92
C THR A 183 -9.38 -1.18 3.97
N ALA A 184 -10.27 -1.03 2.99
CA ALA A 184 -11.25 0.07 2.94
C ALA A 184 -12.17 0.04 4.17
N ARG A 185 -12.79 -1.10 4.47
CA ARG A 185 -13.67 -1.26 5.65
C ARG A 185 -12.95 -0.95 6.96
N ARG A 186 -11.72 -1.48 7.15
CA ARG A 186 -10.90 -1.20 8.35
C ARG A 186 -10.38 0.23 8.43
N SER A 187 -10.53 1.00 7.36
CA SER A 187 -10.19 2.42 7.29
C SER A 187 -11.42 3.32 7.39
N GLY A 188 -12.59 2.73 7.70
CA GLY A 188 -13.85 3.45 7.93
C GLY A 188 -14.49 3.97 6.65
N PHE A 189 -14.42 3.19 5.57
CA PHE A 189 -15.21 3.44 4.37
C PHE A 189 -16.52 2.64 4.45
N ASP A 190 -17.59 3.24 3.96
CA ASP A 190 -18.90 2.61 3.82
C ASP A 190 -19.08 2.08 2.40
N PHE A 191 -19.75 0.94 2.26
CA PHE A 191 -20.07 0.40 0.95
C PHE A 191 -21.28 1.10 0.36
N ASP A 192 -21.15 1.69 -0.83
CA ASP A 192 -22.26 2.29 -1.57
C ASP A 192 -22.77 1.30 -2.64
N PRO A 193 -23.97 0.74 -2.49
CA PRO A 193 -24.52 -0.24 -3.42
C PRO A 193 -24.83 0.36 -4.81
N ASN A 194 -24.98 1.68 -4.94
CA ASN A 194 -25.32 2.31 -6.22
C ASN A 194 -24.09 2.43 -7.13
N SER A 195 -22.96 2.83 -6.56
CA SER A 195 -21.68 2.89 -7.28
C SER A 195 -20.95 1.55 -7.31
N GLY A 196 -21.23 0.66 -6.36
CA GLY A 196 -20.46 -0.57 -6.19
C GLY A 196 -19.09 -0.34 -5.57
N GLU A 197 -18.82 0.83 -4.98
CA GLU A 197 -17.52 1.23 -4.44
C GLU A 197 -17.56 1.40 -2.91
N TYR A 198 -16.40 1.31 -2.26
CA TYR A 198 -16.27 1.79 -0.88
C TYR A 198 -16.02 3.29 -0.91
N THR A 199 -16.79 4.04 -0.12
CA THR A 199 -16.80 5.50 -0.08
C THR A 199 -16.43 6.01 1.31
N LYS A 200 -15.66 7.10 1.34
CA LYS A 200 -15.46 7.89 2.55
C LYS A 200 -15.57 9.37 2.23
N VAL A 201 -16.47 10.05 2.92
CA VAL A 201 -16.59 11.52 2.89
C VAL A 201 -15.42 12.12 3.67
N LEU A 202 -14.80 13.13 3.08
CA LEU A 202 -13.68 13.85 3.64
C LEU A 202 -14.21 15.17 4.22
N ALA A 203 -14.20 15.26 5.55
CA ALA A 203 -14.46 16.48 6.31
C ALA A 203 -13.16 17.18 6.66
#